data_AF-Q75CW1-F1
#
_entry.id   AF-Q75CW1-F1
#
_cell.length_a   1.000
_cell.length_b   1.000
_cell.length_c   1.000
_cell.angle_alpha   90.00
_cell.angle_beta   90.00
_cell.angle_gamma   90.00
#
_symmetry.space_group_name_H-M   'P 1'
#
loop_
_entity.id
_entity.type
_entity.pdbx_description
1 polymer ?
#
loop_
_entity_poly.entity_id
_entity_poly.type
_entity_poly.pdbx_seq_one_letter_code
_entity_poly.pdbx_strand_id
1 'polypeptide(L)'
;MADSGSDSHGDKRAAGYVHSTWKMKKPLRSCVRCRKNKIKCDSATRRPKPCSSCLKKGVGCELEYVIPPQRSKELRSLYENVAYVRLKLNELMESCDQLLDYCHASVDA
;
A
#
# COMPACT_ATOMS: atom_id res chain seq x y z
N MET A 1 -13.98 -44.76 -5.96
CA MET A 1 -13.65 -44.70 -4.53
C MET A 1 -12.62 -43.59 -4.38
N ALA A 2 -13.03 -42.49 -3.75
CA ALA A 2 -12.18 -41.33 -3.50
C ALA A 2 -11.42 -41.57 -2.20
N ASP A 3 -10.09 -41.43 -2.22
CA ASP A 3 -9.29 -41.38 -1.01
C ASP A 3 -8.69 -39.97 -0.89
N SER A 4 -9.08 -39.30 0.19
CA SER A 4 -8.80 -37.91 0.48
C SER A 4 -7.78 -37.87 1.61
N GLY A 5 -6.50 -37.74 1.27
CA GLY A 5 -5.43 -37.47 2.23
C GLY A 5 -5.18 -35.98 2.35
N SER A 6 -5.85 -35.32 3.30
CA SER A 6 -5.65 -33.90 3.61
C SER A 6 -4.56 -33.75 4.68
N ASP A 7 -3.34 -33.44 4.25
CA ASP A 7 -2.22 -33.14 5.13
C ASP A 7 -2.28 -31.70 5.67
N SER A 8 -2.21 -31.63 7.00
CA SER A 8 -2.37 -30.41 7.80
C SER A 8 -1.01 -29.78 8.06
N HIS A 9 -0.73 -28.61 7.50
CA HIS A 9 0.44 -27.81 7.88
C HIS A 9 0.02 -26.50 8.55
N GLY A 10 0.29 -26.46 9.85
CA GLY A 10 -0.18 -25.47 10.80
C GLY A 10 0.30 -24.04 10.55
N ASP A 11 -0.63 -23.12 10.80
CA ASP A 11 -0.45 -21.69 10.93
C ASP A 11 0.56 -21.34 12.04
N LYS A 12 1.83 -21.20 11.68
CA LYS A 12 2.79 -20.46 12.50
C LYS A 12 2.51 -18.97 12.33
N ARG A 13 1.67 -18.47 13.24
CA ARG A 13 1.51 -17.05 13.59
C ARG A 13 2.86 -16.34 13.63
N ALA A 14 3.23 -15.68 12.53
CA ALA A 14 4.29 -14.69 12.51
C ALA A 14 3.65 -13.34 12.81
N ALA A 15 3.92 -12.88 14.04
CA ALA A 15 3.74 -11.54 14.59
C ALA A 15 3.28 -10.48 13.59
N GLY A 16 2.03 -10.04 13.78
CA GLY A 16 1.49 -8.86 13.11
C GLY A 16 2.42 -7.67 13.29
N TYR A 17 3.13 -7.33 12.23
CA TYR A 17 3.85 -6.07 12.11
C TYR A 17 2.81 -4.95 12.08
N VAL A 18 2.57 -4.37 13.26
CA VAL A 18 1.75 -3.19 13.45
C VAL A 18 2.43 -2.05 12.71
N HIS A 19 2.00 -1.76 11.47
CA HIS A 19 2.41 -0.53 10.81
C HIS A 19 1.63 0.64 11.41
N SER A 20 1.91 0.93 12.68
CA SER A 20 1.59 2.19 13.34
C SER A 20 2.54 3.26 12.80
N THR A 21 2.31 3.65 11.54
CA THR A 21 2.64 5.00 11.11
C THR A 21 1.32 5.73 10.86
N TRP A 22 0.74 6.17 11.98
CA TRP A 22 0.07 7.44 12.26
C TRP A 22 0.26 8.64 11.30
N LYS A 23 0.33 8.45 9.98
CA LYS A 23 0.15 9.54 9.02
C LYS A 23 -1.22 10.12 9.33
N MET A 24 -1.20 11.28 9.99
CA MET A 24 -2.37 12.02 10.47
C MET A 24 -3.49 11.89 9.46
N LYS A 25 -4.58 11.22 9.86
CA LYS A 25 -5.77 11.06 9.04
C LYS A 25 -6.21 12.46 8.62
N LYS A 26 -6.07 12.81 7.35
CA LYS A 26 -6.46 14.13 6.84
C LYS A 26 -7.97 14.13 6.62
N PRO A 27 -8.72 15.13 7.12
CA PRO A 27 -10.14 15.22 6.85
C PRO A 27 -10.34 15.46 5.35
N LEU A 28 -11.34 14.79 4.78
CA LEU A 28 -11.72 15.03 3.39
C LEU A 28 -12.13 16.49 3.20
N ARG A 29 -11.93 17.06 2.00
CA ARG A 29 -12.25 18.46 1.71
C ARG A 29 -13.76 18.76 1.69
N SER A 30 -14.59 17.75 1.48
CA SER A 30 -16.05 17.83 1.48
C SER A 30 -16.65 17.08 2.66
N CYS A 31 -17.77 17.59 3.18
CA CYS A 31 -18.55 16.89 4.20
C CYS A 31 -19.28 15.68 3.62
N VAL A 32 -19.64 14.73 4.49
CA VAL A 32 -20.28 13.46 4.13
C VAL A 32 -21.54 13.70 3.30
N ARG A 33 -22.42 14.61 3.74
CA ARG A 33 -23.65 14.95 3.03
C ARG A 33 -23.39 15.49 1.63
N CYS A 34 -22.54 16.52 1.50
CA CYS A 34 -22.29 17.12 0.19
C CYS A 34 -21.62 16.13 -0.78
N ARG A 35 -20.75 15.24 -0.27
CA ARG A 35 -20.15 14.17 -1.07
C ARG A 35 -21.18 13.15 -1.54
N LYS A 36 -22.06 12.66 -0.66
CA LYS A 36 -23.15 11.72 -0.99
C LYS A 36 -24.12 12.32 -2.03
N ASN A 37 -24.47 13.59 -1.87
CA ASN A 37 -25.39 14.29 -2.76
C ASN A 37 -24.71 14.93 -3.99
N LYS A 38 -23.39 14.78 -4.15
CA LYS A 38 -22.59 15.35 -5.26
C LYS A 38 -22.81 16.85 -5.48
N ILE A 39 -22.87 17.63 -4.39
CA ILE A 39 -23.04 19.10 -4.44
C ILE A 39 -21.78 19.85 -3.96
N LYS A 40 -21.63 21.11 -4.40
CA LYS A 40 -20.50 21.97 -4.01
C LYS A 40 -20.42 22.11 -2.49
N CYS A 41 -19.23 21.83 -1.95
CA CYS A 41 -18.93 21.89 -0.53
C CYS A 41 -17.74 22.81 -0.28
N ASP A 42 -17.92 23.79 0.59
CA ASP A 42 -16.89 24.73 1.05
C ASP A 42 -16.42 24.40 2.49
N SER A 43 -16.64 23.15 2.93
CA SER A 43 -16.26 22.73 4.28
C SER A 43 -14.77 22.87 4.54
N ALA A 44 -13.90 22.75 3.52
CA ALA A 44 -12.45 22.89 3.69
C ALA A 44 -12.01 24.26 4.20
N THR A 45 -12.71 25.33 3.81
CA THR A 45 -12.37 26.72 4.18
C THR A 45 -13.15 27.19 5.42
N ARG A 46 -14.32 26.59 5.69
CA ARG A 46 -15.22 27.04 6.75
C ARG A 46 -15.03 26.38 8.11
N ARG A 47 -14.13 25.40 8.23
CA ARG A 47 -13.93 24.67 9.51
C ARG A 47 -13.54 25.66 10.62
N PRO A 48 -14.08 25.51 11.84
CA PRO A 48 -14.91 24.39 12.34
C PRO A 48 -16.42 24.51 12.07
N LYS A 49 -16.88 25.56 11.38
CA LYS A 49 -18.30 25.81 11.10
C LYS A 49 -18.85 24.84 10.04
N PRO A 50 -20.18 24.60 10.01
CA PRO A 50 -20.80 23.86 8.91
C PRO A 50 -20.55 24.57 7.57
N CYS A 51 -20.50 23.77 6.50
CA CYS A 51 -20.41 24.29 5.13
C CYS A 51 -21.66 25.11 4.78
N SER A 52 -21.59 26.00 3.80
CA SER A 52 -22.69 26.89 3.43
C SER A 52 -23.98 26.12 3.09
N SER A 53 -23.86 24.98 2.42
CA SER A 53 -25.00 24.17 2.03
C SER A 53 -25.69 23.50 3.22
N CYS A 54 -24.91 22.99 4.18
CA CYS A 54 -25.46 22.35 5.38
C CYS A 54 -26.08 23.40 6.32
N LEU A 55 -25.43 24.56 6.46
CA LEU A 55 -25.96 25.66 7.27
C LEU A 55 -27.31 26.17 6.73
N LYS A 56 -27.42 26.42 5.42
CA LYS A 56 -28.68 26.88 4.78
C LYS A 56 -29.84 25.90 4.97
N LYS A 57 -29.54 24.62 5.15
CA LYS A 57 -30.55 23.56 5.30
C LYS A 57 -30.80 23.17 6.76
N GLY A 58 -30.08 23.77 7.71
CA GLY A 58 -30.19 23.43 9.13
C GLY A 58 -29.83 21.98 9.46
N VAL A 59 -28.89 21.37 8.73
CA VAL A 59 -28.49 19.96 8.91
C VAL A 59 -27.05 19.81 9.42
N GLY A 60 -26.76 18.64 10.01
CA GLY A 60 -25.42 18.25 10.43
C GLY A 60 -24.40 18.27 9.29
N CYS A 61 -23.20 18.79 9.58
CA CYS A 61 -22.08 18.88 8.63
C CYS A 61 -20.88 18.06 9.12
N GLU A 62 -20.92 16.75 8.89
CA GLU A 62 -19.90 15.81 9.35
C GLU A 62 -18.77 15.62 8.34
N LEU A 63 -17.55 15.46 8.84
CA LEU A 63 -16.35 15.20 8.04
C LEU A 63 -15.84 13.80 8.30
N GLU A 64 -15.58 13.09 7.21
CA GLU A 64 -14.90 11.81 7.25
C GLU A 64 -13.43 11.99 6.87
N TYR A 65 -12.59 11.10 7.39
CA TYR A 65 -11.16 11.13 7.15
C TYR A 65 -10.76 10.16 6.05
N VAL A 66 -9.70 10.51 5.32
CA VAL A 66 -9.11 9.59 4.35
C VAL A 66 -8.48 8.42 5.11
N ILE A 67 -9.04 7.23 4.91
CA ILE A 67 -8.32 5.99 5.19
C ILE A 67 -7.45 5.75 3.95
N PRO A 68 -6.11 5.73 4.08
CA PRO A 68 -5.26 5.37 2.96
C PRO A 68 -5.71 4.02 2.39
N PRO A 69 -5.80 3.86 1.07
CA PRO A 69 -6.12 2.58 0.49
C PRO A 69 -5.09 1.56 0.99
N GLN A 70 -5.56 0.56 1.73
CA GLN A 70 -4.72 -0.56 2.12
C GLN A 70 -4.48 -1.36 0.86
N ARG A 71 -3.24 -1.34 0.36
CA ARG A 71 -2.88 -2.19 -0.80
C ARG A 71 -3.10 -3.64 -0.42
N SER A 72 -3.55 -4.44 -1.37
CA SER A 72 -3.77 -5.86 -1.14
C SER A 72 -2.45 -6.54 -0.76
N LYS A 73 -2.52 -7.62 0.03
CA LYS A 73 -1.34 -8.37 0.47
C LYS A 73 -0.58 -8.92 -0.74
N GLU A 74 -1.32 -9.35 -1.75
CA GLU A 74 -0.83 -9.90 -3.01
C GLU A 74 -0.01 -8.87 -3.77
N LEU A 75 -0.51 -7.63 -3.86
CA LEU A 75 0.21 -6.55 -4.54
C LEU A 75 1.52 -6.22 -3.82
N ARG A 76 1.52 -6.22 -2.48
CA ARG A 76 2.76 -6.03 -1.70
C ARG A 76 3.76 -7.15 -1.93
N SER A 77 3.31 -8.41 -1.88
CA SER A 77 4.15 -9.58 -2.16
C SER A 77 4.75 -9.51 -3.57
N LEU A 78 3.97 -9.09 -4.56
CA LEU A 78 4.47 -8.92 -5.92
C LEU A 78 5.60 -7.88 -6.00
N TYR A 79 5.46 -6.72 -5.34
CA TYR A 79 6.54 -5.72 -5.30
C TYR A 79 7.81 -6.27 -4.66
N GLU A 80 7.68 -6.96 -3.54
CA GLU A 80 8.81 -7.56 -2.81
C GLU A 80 9.51 -8.63 -3.67
N ASN A 81 8.75 -9.49 -4.35
CA ASN A 81 9.28 -10.51 -5.25
C ASN A 81 10.00 -9.91 -6.47
N VAL A 82 9.43 -8.87 -7.11
CA VAL A 82 10.08 -8.19 -8.24
C VAL A 82 11.38 -7.53 -7.80
N ALA A 83 11.41 -6.91 -6.62
CA ALA A 83 12.64 -6.33 -6.08
C ALA A 83 13.70 -7.40 -5.79
N TYR A 84 13.29 -8.54 -5.22
CA TYR A 84 14.18 -9.67 -4.96
C TYR A 84 14.79 -10.24 -6.23
N VAL A 85 13.97 -10.49 -7.27
CA VAL A 85 14.46 -11.01 -8.55
C VAL A 85 15.46 -10.05 -9.20
N ARG A 86 15.19 -8.73 -9.17
CA ARG A 86 16.13 -7.72 -9.70
C ARG A 86 17.47 -7.77 -8.98
N LEU A 87 17.46 -7.87 -7.65
CA LEU A 87 18.66 -7.95 -6.85
C LEU A 87 19.47 -9.22 -7.17
N LYS A 88 18.81 -10.38 -7.28
CA LYS A 88 19.48 -11.64 -7.65
C LYS A 88 20.05 -11.64 -9.07
N LEU A 89 19.37 -10.99 -10.01
CA LEU A 89 19.91 -10.83 -11.36
C LEU A 89 21.17 -9.96 -11.35
N ASN A 90 21.19 -8.87 -10.60
CA ASN A 90 22.37 -8.02 -10.49
C ASN A 90 23.55 -8.77 -9.84
N GLU A 91 23.33 -9.49 -8.74
CA GLU A 91 24.37 -10.33 -8.10
C GLU A 91 24.95 -11.37 -9.09
N LEU A 92 24.08 -12.00 -9.89
CA LEU A 92 24.50 -12.97 -10.88
C LEU A 92 25.31 -12.31 -11.99
N MET A 93 24.88 -11.14 -12.48
CA MET A 93 25.63 -10.39 -13.51
C MET A 93 27.02 -9.99 -13.01
N GLU A 94 27.12 -9.46 -11.80
CA GLU A 94 28.41 -9.11 -11.18
C GLU A 94 29.33 -10.33 -11.06
N SER A 95 28.77 -11.49 -10.70
CA SER A 95 29.53 -12.74 -10.61
C SER A 95 30.01 -13.21 -11.99
N CYS A 96 29.17 -13.09 -13.02
CA CYS A 96 29.54 -13.42 -14.39
C CYS A 96 30.65 -12.49 -14.92
N ASP A 97 30.56 -11.19 -14.66
CA ASP A 97 31.57 -10.21 -15.08
C ASP A 97 32.93 -10.52 -14.43
N GLN A 98 32.95 -10.83 -13.13
CA GLN A 98 34.18 -11.24 -12.43
C GLN A 98 34.82 -12.51 -13.02
N LEU A 99 34.00 -13.49 -13.43
CA LEU A 99 34.50 -14.71 -14.07
C LEU A 99 35.05 -14.43 -15.47
N LEU A 100 34.42 -13.55 -16.23
CA LEU A 100 34.93 -13.13 -17.54
C LEU A 100 36.27 -12.41 -17.38
N ASP A 101 36.38 -11.49 -16.43
CA ASP A 101 37.63 -10.79 -16.13
C ASP A 101 38.76 -11.77 -15.76
N TYR A 102 38.46 -12.79 -14.94
CA TYR A 102 39.42 -13.84 -14.61
C TYR A 102 39.87 -14.64 -15.84
N CYS A 103 38.93 -15.05 -16.69
CA CYS A 103 39.24 -15.77 -17.92
C CYS A 103 40.11 -14.92 -18.86
N HIS A 104 39.81 -13.64 -19.03
CA HIS A 104 40.63 -12.73 -19.85
C HIS A 104 42.05 -12.59 -19.29
N ALA A 105 42.19 -12.38 -17.98
CA ALA A 105 43.51 -12.28 -17.33
C ALA A 105 44.35 -13.57 -17.45
N SER A 106 43.71 -14.74 -17.57
CA SER A 106 44.40 -16.04 -17.72
C SER A 106 44.87 -16.34 -19.15
N VAL A 107 44.34 -15.65 -20.16
CA VAL A 107 44.71 -15.84 -21.57
C VAL A 107 45.87 -14.92 -21.99
N ASP A 108 46.05 -13.79 -21.30
CA ASP A 108 47.08 -12.78 -21.56
C ASP A 108 48.39 -12.99 -20.75
N ALA A 109 48.48 -14.06 -19.95
CA ALA A 109 49.63 -14.43 -19.12
C ALA A 109 50.43 -15.60 -19.72
#